data_AF-A0A938YL86-F1
#
_entry.id   AF-A0A938YL86-F1
#
_cell.length_a   1.000
_cell.length_b   1.000
_cell.length_c   1.000
_cell.angle_alpha   90.00
_cell.angle_beta   90.00
_cell.angle_gamma   90.00
#
_symmetry.space_group_name_H-M   'P 1'
#
loop_
_entity.id
_entity.type
_entity.pdbx_description
1 polymer ?
#
loop_
_entity_poly.entity_id
_entity_poly.type
_entity_poly.pdbx_seq_one_letter_code
_entity_poly.pdbx_strand_id
1 'polypeptide(L)'
;MTVTAEVGSGTALREQLAVLLGGAPELRVAAGSEMTSAAADLAVGPTLLTHVAAGDGAGWLRLYSPAPTVGFSRRDAREPGFADAVAIAADQGFQSAMRAPGGRAAAYHRSTLCFDLVVPDRGADAVARLAALGEVLAAVLRGRGVDARVGPVPDEYCPGRYSVNGGGRVKLIGTAGRRVRGALLLGGSIVVADAAPLRAVIGAVYPALGLHCDPESVGAAADLGFVGSVEDMQAALLATLGTATGLRPAALPPADDPPPDRGGTRPPDPFRPRS
;
A
#
# COMPACT_ATOMS: atom_id res chain seq x y z
N MET A 1 -10.03 -26.55 -34.89
CA MET A 1 -9.52 -25.26 -35.37
C MET A 1 -8.98 -24.52 -34.16
N THR A 2 -7.67 -24.61 -33.98
CA THR A 2 -6.96 -24.21 -32.76
C THR A 2 -6.62 -22.73 -32.87
N VAL A 3 -7.22 -21.88 -32.03
CA VAL A 3 -6.84 -20.47 -31.92
C VAL A 3 -5.98 -20.31 -30.68
N THR A 4 -4.68 -20.22 -30.92
CA THR A 4 -3.65 -19.70 -30.03
C THR A 4 -3.89 -18.21 -29.76
N ALA A 5 -4.13 -17.83 -28.50
CA ALA A 5 -4.02 -16.44 -28.04
C ALA A 5 -3.85 -16.35 -26.51
N GLU A 6 -2.68 -16.72 -25.98
CA GLU A 6 -2.29 -16.42 -24.58
C GLU A 6 -0.87 -15.84 -24.46
N VAL A 7 -0.28 -15.37 -25.57
CA VAL A 7 1.10 -14.83 -25.58
C VAL A 7 1.15 -13.34 -25.15
N GLY A 8 0.00 -12.66 -25.10
CA GLY A 8 -0.08 -11.21 -24.82
C GLY A 8 -0.10 -10.80 -23.35
N SER A 9 -0.81 -11.52 -22.47
CA SER A 9 -0.94 -11.13 -21.06
C SER A 9 0.29 -11.51 -20.22
N GLY A 10 0.86 -12.69 -20.48
CA GLY A 10 2.04 -13.19 -19.75
C GLY A 10 3.32 -12.43 -20.05
N THR A 11 3.54 -12.04 -21.31
CA THR A 11 4.73 -11.26 -21.71
C THR A 11 4.67 -9.84 -21.13
N ALA A 12 3.52 -9.18 -21.23
CA ALA A 12 3.31 -7.87 -20.64
C ALA A 12 3.52 -7.86 -19.12
N LEU A 13 3.04 -8.88 -18.39
CA LEU A 13 3.23 -8.99 -16.95
C LEU A 13 4.71 -9.15 -16.56
N ARG A 14 5.49 -9.95 -17.31
CA ARG A 14 6.93 -10.10 -17.05
C ARG A 14 7.69 -8.78 -17.22
N GLU A 15 7.34 -7.99 -18.24
CA GLU A 15 7.93 -6.67 -18.45
C GLU A 15 7.61 -5.72 -17.29
N GLN A 16 6.36 -5.69 -16.82
CA GLN A 16 5.97 -4.89 -15.66
C GLN A 16 6.69 -5.35 -14.39
N LEU A 17 6.84 -6.66 -14.17
CA LEU A 17 7.60 -7.19 -13.03
C LEU A 17 9.08 -6.78 -13.10
N ALA A 18 9.70 -6.84 -14.28
CA ALA A 18 11.08 -6.42 -14.47
C ALA A 18 11.26 -4.92 -14.17
N VAL A 19 10.33 -4.07 -14.63
CA VAL A 19 10.31 -2.64 -14.30
C VAL A 19 10.14 -2.47 -12.80
N LEU A 20 9.12 -3.06 -12.19
CA LEU A 20 8.78 -2.95 -10.77
C LEU A 20 9.97 -3.31 -9.87
N LEU A 21 10.59 -4.46 -10.11
CA LEU A 21 11.63 -5.03 -9.25
C LEU A 21 13.02 -4.48 -9.55
N GLY A 22 13.29 -4.05 -10.80
CA GLY A 22 14.54 -3.38 -11.14
C GLY A 22 15.78 -4.21 -11.06
N GLY A 23 15.63 -5.53 -11.22
CA GLY A 23 16.73 -6.47 -11.08
C GLY A 23 17.10 -6.81 -9.63
N ALA A 24 16.24 -6.52 -8.64
CA ALA A 24 16.41 -7.10 -7.30
C ALA A 24 16.35 -8.63 -7.40
N PRO A 25 17.45 -9.36 -7.13
CA PRO A 25 17.52 -10.81 -7.40
C PRO A 25 16.72 -11.62 -6.38
N GLU A 26 16.53 -11.06 -5.19
CA GLU A 26 15.80 -11.67 -4.09
C GLU A 26 15.03 -10.60 -3.30
N LEU A 27 13.83 -10.97 -2.84
CA LEU A 27 13.06 -10.28 -1.81
C LEU A 27 13.02 -11.13 -0.54
N ARG A 28 13.40 -10.50 0.57
CA ARG A 28 13.13 -11.02 1.92
C ARG A 28 11.66 -10.77 2.26
N VAL A 29 10.92 -11.81 2.61
CA VAL A 29 9.47 -11.75 2.80
C VAL A 29 9.12 -11.87 4.28
N ALA A 30 8.51 -10.82 4.83
CA ALA A 30 7.87 -10.83 6.15
C ALA A 30 6.36 -10.83 5.97
N ALA A 31 5.70 -11.96 6.20
CA ALA A 31 4.24 -12.13 6.11
C ALA A 31 3.63 -12.32 7.50
N GLY A 32 2.39 -11.88 7.70
CA GLY A 32 1.74 -11.91 9.03
C GLY A 32 2.50 -11.09 10.06
N SER A 33 2.91 -9.89 9.67
CA SER A 33 3.83 -9.02 10.42
C SER A 33 3.13 -7.79 11.00
N GLU A 34 1.86 -7.93 11.34
CA GLU A 34 1.04 -6.88 11.96
C GLU A 34 1.66 -6.46 13.30
N MET A 35 1.67 -5.15 13.54
CA MET A 35 2.15 -4.58 14.80
C MET A 35 1.00 -4.32 15.78
N THR A 36 1.37 -4.02 17.02
CA THR A 36 0.39 -3.75 18.10
C THR A 36 -0.32 -2.41 17.98
N SER A 37 0.07 -1.56 17.02
CA SER A 37 -0.58 -0.26 16.77
C SER A 37 -0.43 0.20 15.33
N ALA A 38 -1.38 1.03 14.87
CA ALA A 38 -1.33 1.70 13.57
C ALA A 38 -0.01 2.47 13.32
N ALA A 39 0.50 3.16 14.35
CA ALA A 39 1.74 3.92 14.25
C ALA A 39 2.96 3.00 14.07
N ALA A 40 3.00 1.88 14.78
CA ALA A 40 4.06 0.89 14.64
C ALA A 40 4.02 0.24 13.25
N ASP A 41 2.82 -0.12 12.74
CA ASP A 41 2.67 -0.68 11.39
C ASP A 41 3.20 0.28 10.32
N LEU A 42 2.79 1.55 10.36
CA LEU A 42 3.20 2.55 9.37
C LEU A 42 4.68 2.94 9.47
N ALA A 43 5.35 2.63 10.57
CA ALA A 43 6.78 2.92 10.76
C ALA A 43 7.70 1.88 10.10
N VAL A 44 7.24 0.63 9.90
CA VAL A 44 8.10 -0.46 9.39
C VAL A 44 8.59 -0.19 7.96
N GLY A 45 7.71 0.22 7.05
CA GLY A 45 8.08 0.53 5.66
C GLY A 45 9.25 1.54 5.57
N PRO A 46 9.18 2.69 6.23
CA PRO A 46 10.31 3.63 6.36
C PRO A 46 11.58 3.06 6.98
N THR A 47 11.47 2.17 7.98
CA THR A 47 12.63 1.48 8.57
C THR A 47 13.29 0.55 7.55
N LEU A 48 12.50 -0.29 6.86
CA LEU A 48 12.98 -1.16 5.79
C LEU A 48 13.62 -0.36 4.64
N LEU A 49 13.04 0.79 4.28
CA LEU A 49 13.59 1.70 3.27
C LEU A 49 15.01 2.15 3.64
N THR A 50 15.22 2.47 4.91
CA THR A 50 16.52 2.92 5.42
C THR A 50 17.52 1.77 5.48
N HIS A 51 17.07 0.59 5.89
CA HIS A 51 17.88 -0.64 5.92
C HIS A 51 18.35 -1.04 4.51
N VAL A 52 17.46 -1.09 3.51
CA VAL A 52 17.82 -1.42 2.11
C VAL A 52 18.76 -0.37 1.51
N ALA A 53 18.57 0.91 1.84
CA ALA A 53 19.46 1.97 1.36
C ALA A 53 20.91 1.85 1.89
N ALA A 54 21.11 1.18 3.02
CA ALA A 54 22.42 0.91 3.62
C ALA A 54 22.99 -0.47 3.27
N GLY A 55 22.15 -1.38 2.74
CA GLY A 55 22.47 -2.78 2.54
C GLY A 55 23.17 -3.13 1.23
N ASP A 56 23.24 -4.44 1.00
CA ASP A 56 24.02 -5.11 -0.06
C ASP A 56 23.27 -5.33 -1.38
N GLY A 57 22.00 -4.93 -1.47
CA GLY A 57 21.20 -5.03 -2.69
C GLY A 57 20.06 -6.05 -2.65
N ALA A 58 19.77 -6.68 -1.50
CA ALA A 58 18.54 -7.45 -1.32
C ALA A 58 17.34 -6.53 -0.99
N GLY A 59 16.18 -6.82 -1.59
CA GLY A 59 14.93 -6.11 -1.30
C GLY A 59 14.14 -6.74 -0.15
N TRP A 60 13.06 -6.07 0.24
CA TRP A 60 12.09 -6.56 1.22
C TRP A 60 10.67 -6.47 0.66
N LEU A 61 9.86 -7.47 0.99
CA LEU A 61 8.42 -7.44 0.85
C LEU A 61 7.80 -7.72 2.22
N ARG A 62 7.11 -6.73 2.76
CA ARG A 62 6.27 -6.90 3.95
C ARG A 62 4.82 -7.07 3.54
N LEU A 63 4.13 -8.03 4.13
CA LEU A 63 2.70 -8.30 3.95
C LEU A 63 2.05 -8.38 5.34
N TYR A 64 0.94 -7.66 5.53
CA TYR A 64 0.24 -7.61 6.80
C TYR A 64 -1.22 -7.18 6.63
N SER A 65 -2.06 -7.51 7.61
CA SER A 65 -3.44 -7.04 7.71
C SER A 65 -3.67 -6.24 8.99
N PRO A 66 -3.67 -4.89 8.92
CA PRO A 66 -3.63 -4.04 10.10
C PRO A 66 -4.94 -4.09 10.92
N ALA A 67 -4.84 -3.69 12.20
CA ALA A 67 -6.02 -3.25 12.94
C ALA A 67 -6.70 -2.05 12.23
N PRO A 68 -8.00 -1.76 12.49
CA PRO A 68 -8.67 -0.60 11.91
C PRO A 68 -7.85 0.69 12.08
N THR A 69 -7.40 1.26 10.97
CA THR A 69 -6.41 2.34 10.93
C THR A 69 -6.82 3.42 9.95
N VAL A 70 -6.75 4.70 10.34
CA VAL A 70 -6.74 5.83 9.40
C VAL A 70 -5.33 6.43 9.37
N GLY A 71 -4.67 6.29 8.22
CA GLY A 71 -3.36 6.85 7.94
C GLY A 71 -3.46 8.26 7.38
N PHE A 72 -3.10 9.27 8.17
CA PHE A 72 -3.10 10.67 7.79
C PHE A 72 -1.76 11.11 7.21
N SER A 73 -1.80 11.97 6.19
CA SER A 73 -0.60 12.60 5.66
C SER A 73 -0.26 13.90 6.40
N ARG A 74 0.95 14.41 6.20
CA ARG A 74 1.32 15.77 6.68
C ARG A 74 0.44 16.88 6.10
N ARG A 75 -0.19 16.65 4.95
CA ARG A 75 -1.11 17.61 4.34
C ARG A 75 -2.42 17.66 5.14
N ASP A 76 -2.93 16.49 5.51
CA ASP A 76 -4.17 16.38 6.29
C ASP A 76 -3.99 16.98 7.68
N ALA A 77 -2.82 16.79 8.31
CA ALA A 77 -2.48 17.38 9.60
C ALA A 77 -2.42 18.93 9.63
N ARG A 78 -2.48 19.59 8.47
CA ARG A 78 -2.53 21.05 8.34
C ARG A 78 -3.93 21.59 8.09
N GLU A 79 -4.91 20.71 7.84
CA GLU A 79 -6.28 21.13 7.63
C GLU A 79 -6.90 21.55 8.98
N PRO A 80 -7.73 22.62 9.02
CA PRO A 80 -8.31 23.11 10.27
C PRO A 80 -9.09 22.05 11.07
N GLY A 81 -9.83 21.17 10.38
CA GLY A 81 -10.61 20.10 11.00
C GLY A 81 -9.85 18.79 11.22
N PHE A 82 -8.50 18.81 11.21
CA PHE A 82 -7.71 17.60 11.47
C PHE A 82 -7.99 16.97 12.84
N ALA A 83 -8.13 17.79 13.89
CA ALA A 83 -8.44 17.28 15.23
C ALA A 83 -9.79 16.56 15.27
N ASP A 84 -10.81 17.15 14.63
CA ASP A 84 -12.14 16.57 14.51
C ASP A 84 -12.12 15.27 13.70
N ALA A 85 -11.36 15.25 12.60
CA ALA A 85 -11.17 14.05 11.78
C ALA A 85 -10.53 12.89 12.57
N VAL A 86 -9.56 13.18 13.44
CA VAL A 86 -8.95 12.17 14.34
C VAL A 86 -9.97 11.67 15.37
N ALA A 87 -10.76 12.56 15.96
CA ALA A 87 -11.81 12.17 16.92
C ALA A 87 -12.88 11.29 16.26
N ILE A 88 -13.37 11.69 15.07
CA ILE A 88 -14.34 10.92 14.29
C ILE A 88 -13.80 9.52 13.96
N ALA A 89 -12.53 9.41 13.55
CA ALA A 89 -11.92 8.11 13.29
C ALA A 89 -11.91 7.23 14.55
N ALA A 90 -11.55 7.81 15.70
CA ALA A 90 -11.55 7.09 16.98
C ALA A 90 -12.95 6.65 17.43
N ASP A 91 -13.97 7.50 17.27
CA ASP A 91 -15.36 7.19 17.59
C ASP A 91 -15.91 6.04 16.73
N GLN A 92 -15.39 5.87 15.51
CA GLN A 92 -15.70 4.74 14.63
C GLN A 92 -14.79 3.52 14.85
N GLY A 93 -13.93 3.54 15.87
CA GLY A 93 -13.06 2.43 16.24
C GLY A 93 -11.76 2.32 15.44
N PHE A 94 -11.36 3.36 14.71
CA PHE A 94 -10.11 3.39 13.96
C PHE A 94 -8.99 4.11 14.73
N GLN A 95 -7.81 3.49 14.77
CA GLN A 95 -6.60 4.13 15.26
C GLN A 95 -6.06 5.11 14.21
N SER A 96 -5.72 6.33 14.64
CA SER A 96 -5.12 7.33 13.76
C SER A 96 -3.60 7.28 13.84
N ALA A 97 -2.92 7.35 12.70
CA ALA A 97 -1.46 7.41 12.65
C ALA A 97 -0.95 8.21 11.44
N MET A 98 0.25 8.76 11.55
CA MET A 98 0.88 9.50 10.45
C MET A 98 1.57 8.53 9.51
N ARG A 99 1.30 8.63 8.21
CA ARG A 99 2.00 7.85 7.18
C ARG A 99 3.10 8.67 6.52
N ALA A 100 4.19 8.00 6.16
CA ALA A 100 5.36 8.62 5.54
C ALA A 100 5.15 9.06 4.07
N PRO A 101 4.47 8.29 3.20
CA PRO A 101 4.17 8.73 1.83
C PRO A 101 3.14 9.86 1.81
N GLY A 102 3.20 10.71 0.77
CA GLY A 102 2.21 11.77 0.55
C GLY A 102 0.81 11.25 0.17
N GLY A 103 -0.12 12.17 -0.07
CA GLY A 103 -1.51 11.88 -0.45
C GLY A 103 -2.52 12.48 0.52
N ARG A 104 -3.72 11.90 0.61
CA ARG A 104 -4.77 12.24 1.59
C ARG A 104 -5.00 11.08 2.57
N ALA A 105 -5.87 11.25 3.56
CA ALA A 105 -6.20 10.20 4.51
C ALA A 105 -6.64 8.90 3.81
N ALA A 106 -6.14 7.76 4.28
CA ALA A 106 -6.51 6.44 3.77
C ALA A 106 -6.84 5.51 4.93
N ALA A 107 -7.88 4.70 4.80
CA ALA A 107 -8.36 3.79 5.82
C ALA A 107 -8.09 2.33 5.45
N TYR A 108 -7.74 1.52 6.44
CA TYR A 108 -7.46 0.09 6.31
C TYR A 108 -8.01 -0.66 7.52
N HIS A 109 -8.21 -1.97 7.39
CA HIS A 109 -8.64 -2.85 8.50
C HIS A 109 -8.22 -4.30 8.24
N ARG A 110 -8.72 -5.23 9.07
CA ARG A 110 -8.37 -6.66 9.07
C ARG A 110 -8.76 -7.44 7.80
N SER A 111 -9.61 -6.89 6.94
CA SER A 111 -9.92 -7.45 5.62
C SER A 111 -9.18 -6.74 4.47
N THR A 112 -8.11 -6.04 4.81
CA THR A 112 -7.22 -5.35 3.87
C THR A 112 -5.84 -6.03 3.89
N LEU A 113 -5.29 -6.34 2.71
CA LEU A 113 -3.88 -6.73 2.58
C LEU A 113 -3.04 -5.48 2.35
N CYS A 114 -2.29 -5.06 3.35
CA CYS A 114 -1.30 -4.00 3.22
C CYS A 114 0.07 -4.58 2.85
N PHE A 115 0.84 -3.83 2.08
CA PHE A 115 2.19 -4.24 1.70
C PHE A 115 3.17 -3.07 1.64
N ASP A 116 4.43 -3.38 1.95
CA ASP A 116 5.60 -2.52 1.73
C ASP A 116 6.61 -3.28 0.86
N LEU A 117 6.74 -2.90 -0.41
CA LEU A 117 7.79 -3.40 -1.30
C LEU A 117 8.94 -2.41 -1.30
N VAL A 118 10.08 -2.81 -0.74
CA VAL A 118 11.30 -2.00 -0.69
C VAL A 118 12.35 -2.65 -1.56
N VAL A 119 12.79 -1.94 -2.60
CA VAL A 119 13.82 -2.43 -3.53
C VAL A 119 15.01 -1.48 -3.57
N PRO A 120 16.23 -1.99 -3.80
CA PRO A 120 17.37 -1.14 -4.12
C PRO A 120 17.06 -0.30 -5.36
N ASP A 121 17.53 0.94 -5.37
CA ASP A 121 17.22 1.90 -6.42
C ASP A 121 18.43 2.76 -6.77
N ARG A 122 18.85 2.64 -8.03
CA ARG A 122 20.05 3.29 -8.60
C ARG A 122 19.71 4.43 -9.55
N GLY A 123 18.66 5.19 -9.27
CA GLY A 123 18.25 6.30 -10.14
C GLY A 123 17.17 5.95 -11.16
N ALA A 124 16.50 4.80 -11.02
CA ALA A 124 15.41 4.42 -11.93
C ALA A 124 14.21 5.38 -11.84
N ASP A 125 13.37 5.39 -12.87
CA ASP A 125 12.16 6.22 -12.90
C ASP A 125 11.12 5.69 -11.87
N ALA A 126 10.95 6.43 -10.78
CA ALA A 126 10.00 6.07 -9.72
C ALA A 126 8.54 6.12 -10.20
N VAL A 127 8.22 6.93 -11.20
CA VAL A 127 6.86 7.00 -11.77
C VAL A 127 6.58 5.74 -12.58
N ALA A 128 7.52 5.29 -13.41
CA ALA A 128 7.41 4.03 -14.13
C ALA A 128 7.29 2.83 -13.18
N ARG A 129 8.04 2.83 -12.07
CA ARG A 129 7.93 1.81 -11.00
C ARG A 129 6.55 1.74 -10.38
N LEU A 130 5.97 2.90 -10.08
CA LEU A 130 4.64 2.99 -9.48
C LEU A 130 3.55 2.58 -10.49
N ALA A 131 3.71 2.95 -11.77
CA ALA A 131 2.82 2.49 -12.84
C ALA A 131 2.86 0.96 -12.98
N ALA A 132 4.06 0.38 -13.01
CA ALA A 132 4.26 -1.06 -13.09
C ALA A 132 3.66 -1.79 -11.87
N LEU A 133 3.77 -1.23 -10.67
CA LEU A 133 3.10 -1.76 -9.49
C LEU A 133 1.58 -1.85 -9.69
N GLY A 134 0.96 -0.78 -10.21
CA GLY A 134 -0.47 -0.77 -10.51
C GLY A 134 -0.88 -1.89 -11.47
N GLU A 135 -0.13 -2.08 -12.56
CA GLU A 135 -0.41 -3.13 -13.54
C GLU A 135 -0.21 -4.54 -12.98
N VAL A 136 0.85 -4.77 -12.19
CA VAL A 136 1.08 -6.06 -11.52
C VAL A 136 -0.07 -6.38 -10.56
N LEU A 137 -0.51 -5.42 -9.76
CA LEU A 137 -1.61 -5.61 -8.82
C LEU A 137 -2.96 -5.83 -9.53
N ALA A 138 -3.21 -5.11 -10.62
CA ALA A 138 -4.38 -5.35 -11.47
C ALA A 138 -4.34 -6.77 -12.07
N ALA A 139 -3.18 -7.24 -12.52
CA ALA A 139 -3.01 -8.59 -13.04
C ALA A 139 -3.28 -9.66 -11.96
N VAL A 140 -2.82 -9.45 -10.71
CA VAL A 140 -3.12 -10.34 -9.57
C VAL A 140 -4.64 -10.47 -9.38
N LEU A 141 -5.37 -9.35 -9.36
CA LEU A 141 -6.83 -9.35 -9.19
C LEU A 141 -7.55 -9.99 -10.38
N ARG A 142 -7.14 -9.70 -11.63
CA ARG A 142 -7.70 -10.35 -12.84
C ARG A 142 -7.49 -11.86 -12.83
N GLY A 143 -6.33 -12.33 -12.39
CA GLY A 143 -6.04 -13.76 -12.20
C GLY A 143 -6.94 -14.44 -11.16
N ARG A 144 -7.68 -13.65 -10.36
CA ARG A 144 -8.68 -14.11 -9.41
C ARG A 144 -10.13 -13.76 -9.81
N GLY A 145 -10.35 -13.42 -11.08
CA GLY A 145 -11.70 -13.20 -11.63
C GLY A 145 -12.28 -11.81 -11.44
N VAL A 146 -11.52 -10.85 -10.89
CA VAL A 146 -11.98 -9.47 -10.68
C VAL A 146 -11.67 -8.62 -11.93
N ASP A 147 -12.64 -7.84 -12.42
CA ASP A 147 -12.43 -6.84 -13.48
C ASP A 147 -11.63 -5.63 -12.94
N ALA A 148 -10.33 -5.83 -12.73
CA ALA A 148 -9.42 -4.83 -12.21
C ALA A 148 -8.75 -4.02 -13.32
N ARG A 149 -8.69 -2.69 -13.18
CA ARG A 149 -8.12 -1.77 -14.18
C ARG A 149 -7.25 -0.72 -13.48
N VAL A 150 -6.12 -0.37 -14.09
CA VAL A 150 -5.31 0.73 -13.59
C VAL A 150 -5.96 2.06 -13.99
N GLY A 151 -6.04 2.96 -13.03
CA GLY A 151 -6.61 4.30 -13.17
C GLY A 151 -7.50 4.66 -12.00
N PRO A 152 -7.63 5.96 -11.68
CA PRO A 152 -8.51 6.44 -10.64
C PRO A 152 -9.98 6.31 -11.05
N VAL A 153 -10.86 6.29 -10.05
CA VAL A 153 -12.30 6.57 -10.25
C VAL A 153 -12.64 8.00 -9.79
N PRO A 154 -13.73 8.59 -10.27
CA PRO A 154 -14.16 9.93 -9.82
C PRO A 154 -14.29 10.00 -8.29
N ASP A 155 -13.84 11.13 -7.73
CA ASP A 155 -13.98 11.46 -6.30
C ASP A 155 -13.50 10.37 -5.31
N GLU A 156 -12.52 9.57 -5.73
CA GLU A 156 -11.93 8.53 -4.89
C GLU A 156 -11.16 9.10 -3.69
N TYR A 157 -11.20 8.36 -2.58
CA TYR A 157 -10.34 8.66 -1.44
C TYR A 157 -8.86 8.47 -1.82
N CYS A 158 -8.01 9.34 -1.28
CA CYS A 158 -6.58 9.37 -1.51
C CYS A 158 -6.21 9.21 -3.00
N PRO A 159 -6.62 10.15 -3.86
CA PRO A 159 -6.59 9.98 -5.31
C PRO A 159 -5.17 9.76 -5.82
N GLY A 160 -5.03 8.81 -6.76
CA GLY A 160 -3.75 8.44 -7.35
C GLY A 160 -3.89 8.02 -8.82
N ARG A 161 -2.97 8.48 -9.67
CA ARG A 161 -2.96 8.13 -11.11
C ARG A 161 -2.92 6.61 -11.36
N TYR A 162 -2.28 5.87 -10.44
CA TYR A 162 -2.06 4.42 -10.54
C TYR A 162 -2.82 3.65 -9.45
N SER A 163 -3.97 4.19 -9.00
CA SER A 163 -4.97 3.39 -8.29
C SER A 163 -5.40 2.20 -9.16
N VAL A 164 -5.84 1.11 -8.54
CA VAL A 164 -6.51 0.02 -9.25
C VAL A 164 -7.97 0.03 -8.87
N ASN A 165 -8.83 0.15 -9.87
CA ASN A 165 -10.27 0.13 -9.73
C ASN A 165 -10.88 -1.19 -10.18
N GLY A 166 -12.09 -1.45 -9.71
CA GLY A 166 -12.95 -2.54 -10.12
C GLY A 166 -14.07 -2.04 -11.02
N GLY A 167 -14.15 -2.55 -12.25
CA GLY A 167 -15.19 -2.23 -13.22
C GLY A 167 -15.28 -0.74 -13.63
N GLY A 168 -14.25 0.07 -13.35
CA GLY A 168 -14.28 1.52 -13.56
C GLY A 168 -15.11 2.29 -12.52
N ARG A 169 -15.50 1.66 -11.41
CA ARG A 169 -16.50 2.21 -10.48
C ARG A 169 -15.99 2.43 -9.07
N VAL A 170 -15.27 1.47 -8.53
CA VAL A 170 -14.78 1.49 -7.14
C VAL A 170 -13.28 1.29 -7.09
N LYS A 171 -12.59 2.00 -6.20
CA LYS A 171 -11.19 1.81 -5.91
C LYS A 171 -11.01 0.59 -5.02
N LEU A 172 -10.17 -0.34 -5.48
CA LEU A 172 -9.80 -1.55 -4.76
C LEU A 172 -8.41 -1.44 -4.13
N ILE A 173 -7.52 -0.67 -4.79
CA ILE A 173 -6.12 -0.54 -4.40
C ILE A 173 -5.68 0.92 -4.48
N GLY A 174 -5.06 1.38 -3.41
CA GLY A 174 -4.24 2.60 -3.38
C GLY A 174 -2.75 2.26 -3.32
N THR A 175 -1.92 2.98 -4.07
CA THR A 175 -0.46 2.83 -4.08
C THR A 175 0.24 4.15 -3.80
N ALA A 176 1.42 4.10 -3.19
CA ALA A 176 2.25 5.26 -2.94
C ALA A 176 3.74 4.90 -3.00
N GLY A 177 4.57 5.87 -3.37
CA GLY A 177 6.03 5.69 -3.45
C GLY A 177 6.77 6.66 -2.54
N ARG A 178 7.90 6.22 -1.97
CA ARG A 178 8.88 7.07 -1.31
C ARG A 178 10.29 6.64 -1.69
N ARG A 179 11.09 7.59 -2.17
CA ARG A 179 12.48 7.38 -2.59
C ARG A 179 13.46 7.98 -1.59
N VAL A 180 14.55 7.27 -1.34
CA VAL A 180 15.78 7.82 -0.76
C VAL A 180 16.96 7.44 -1.66
N ARG A 181 18.13 8.02 -1.41
CA ARG A 181 19.35 7.60 -2.14
C ARG A 181 19.64 6.13 -1.85
N GLY A 182 19.58 5.29 -2.89
CA GLY A 182 19.91 3.87 -2.83
C GLY A 182 18.70 2.93 -2.70
N ALA A 183 17.50 3.43 -2.40
CA ALA A 183 16.33 2.57 -2.23
C ALA A 183 15.00 3.27 -2.53
N LEU A 184 14.02 2.46 -2.92
CA LEU A 184 12.65 2.87 -3.22
C LEU A 184 11.67 2.00 -2.42
N LEU A 185 10.78 2.65 -1.69
CA LEU A 185 9.61 2.05 -1.06
C LEU A 185 8.40 2.29 -1.96
N LEU A 186 7.73 1.20 -2.33
CA LEU A 186 6.43 1.19 -2.97
C LEU A 186 5.46 0.48 -2.03
N GLY A 187 4.56 1.25 -1.43
CA GLY A 187 3.56 0.74 -0.49
C GLY A 187 2.16 0.78 -1.09
N GLY A 188 1.27 -0.02 -0.54
CA GLY A 188 -0.13 0.01 -0.93
C GLY A 188 -0.99 -0.91 -0.08
N SER A 189 -2.26 -0.96 -0.45
CA SER A 189 -3.26 -1.79 0.23
C SER A 189 -4.25 -2.33 -0.78
N ILE A 190 -4.70 -3.56 -0.59
CA ILE A 190 -5.76 -4.21 -1.35
C ILE A 190 -6.93 -4.44 -0.40
N VAL A 191 -8.07 -3.81 -0.64
CA VAL A 191 -9.28 -4.09 0.13
C VAL A 191 -9.85 -5.42 -0.39
N VAL A 192 -9.69 -6.48 0.38
CA VAL A 192 -10.06 -7.84 -0.04
C VAL A 192 -11.55 -8.06 0.17
N ALA A 193 -12.06 -7.69 1.35
CA ALA A 193 -13.47 -7.81 1.73
C ALA A 193 -13.88 -6.67 2.67
N ASP A 194 -15.19 -6.59 2.94
CA ASP A 194 -15.81 -5.71 3.94
C ASP A 194 -15.54 -4.21 3.75
N ALA A 195 -15.89 -3.64 2.59
CA ALA A 195 -15.64 -2.21 2.35
C ALA A 195 -16.51 -1.28 3.23
N ALA A 196 -17.57 -1.76 3.87
CA ALA A 196 -18.57 -0.92 4.55
C ALA A 196 -17.98 -0.05 5.69
N PRO A 197 -17.18 -0.58 6.63
CA PRO A 197 -16.52 0.24 7.64
C PRO A 197 -15.57 1.28 7.05
N LEU A 198 -14.89 0.95 5.94
CA LEU A 198 -14.03 1.89 5.24
C LEU A 198 -14.82 3.03 4.59
N ARG A 199 -15.97 2.72 3.96
CA ARG A 199 -16.90 3.74 3.43
C ARG A 199 -17.37 4.68 4.53
N ALA A 200 -17.81 4.14 5.66
CA ALA A 200 -18.32 4.92 6.78
C ALA A 200 -17.27 5.88 7.35
N VAL A 201 -16.05 5.40 7.62
CA VAL A 201 -15.01 6.25 8.21
C VAL A 201 -14.48 7.28 7.23
N ILE A 202 -14.29 6.92 5.96
CA ILE A 202 -13.86 7.86 4.91
C ILE A 202 -14.92 8.93 4.68
N GLY A 203 -16.19 8.56 4.60
CA GLY A 203 -17.31 9.48 4.42
C GLY A 203 -17.49 10.47 5.56
N ALA A 204 -17.06 10.14 6.78
CA ALA A 204 -17.09 11.05 7.91
C ALA A 204 -15.79 11.88 8.06
N VAL A 205 -14.63 11.28 7.82
CA VAL A 205 -13.32 11.94 7.96
C VAL A 205 -13.08 12.99 6.87
N TYR A 206 -13.48 12.72 5.62
CA TYR A 206 -13.17 13.62 4.50
C TYR A 206 -13.86 14.99 4.63
N PRO A 207 -15.17 15.07 4.94
CA PRO A 207 -15.83 16.35 5.18
C PRO A 207 -15.21 17.14 6.34
N ALA A 208 -14.80 16.48 7.42
CA ALA A 208 -14.12 17.13 8.54
C ALA A 208 -12.78 17.76 8.12
N LEU A 209 -12.07 17.12 7.19
CA LEU A 209 -10.86 17.68 6.57
C LEU A 209 -11.14 18.77 5.51
N GLY A 210 -12.41 19.13 5.26
CA GLY A 210 -12.81 20.04 4.18
C GLY A 210 -12.59 19.45 2.78
N LEU A 211 -12.61 18.13 2.66
CA LEU A 211 -12.38 17.39 1.42
C LEU A 211 -13.68 16.79 0.90
N HIS A 212 -13.76 16.67 -0.42
CA HIS A 212 -14.79 15.87 -1.07
C HIS A 212 -14.24 14.48 -1.40
N CYS A 213 -15.07 13.47 -1.15
CA CYS A 213 -14.93 12.11 -1.63
C CYS A 213 -16.34 11.52 -1.76
N ASP A 214 -16.56 10.70 -2.78
CA ASP A 214 -17.72 9.82 -2.84
C ASP A 214 -17.41 8.54 -2.05
N PRO A 215 -18.05 8.27 -0.90
CA PRO A 215 -17.80 7.05 -0.15
C PRO A 215 -18.10 5.78 -0.96
N GLU A 216 -19.04 5.83 -1.90
CA GLU A 216 -19.36 4.68 -2.75
C GLU A 216 -18.22 4.33 -3.73
N SER A 217 -17.23 5.22 -3.90
CA SER A 217 -16.00 4.93 -4.62
C SER A 217 -15.09 3.94 -3.88
N VAL A 218 -15.29 3.68 -2.57
CA VAL A 218 -14.51 2.67 -1.83
C VAL A 218 -15.09 1.29 -2.11
N GLY A 219 -14.28 0.32 -2.55
CA GLY A 219 -14.75 -1.03 -2.83
C GLY A 219 -13.81 -2.11 -2.34
N ALA A 220 -14.33 -3.33 -2.27
CA ALA A 220 -13.55 -4.53 -1.97
C ALA A 220 -13.53 -5.48 -3.16
N ALA A 221 -12.48 -6.31 -3.28
CA ALA A 221 -12.39 -7.33 -4.32
C ALA A 221 -13.57 -8.33 -4.24
N ALA A 222 -14.02 -8.66 -3.02
CA ALA A 222 -15.18 -9.53 -2.79
C ALA A 222 -16.49 -8.97 -3.37
N ASP A 223 -16.65 -7.65 -3.45
CA ASP A 223 -17.83 -7.00 -4.06
C ASP A 223 -17.92 -7.31 -5.57
N LEU A 224 -16.83 -7.79 -6.16
CA LEU A 224 -16.65 -8.02 -7.59
C LEU A 224 -16.31 -9.48 -7.92
N GLY A 225 -16.72 -10.40 -7.05
CA GLY A 225 -16.66 -11.84 -7.32
C GLY A 225 -15.37 -12.54 -6.89
N PHE A 226 -14.44 -11.84 -6.21
CA PHE A 226 -13.34 -12.53 -5.54
C PHE A 226 -13.87 -13.45 -4.43
N VAL A 227 -13.48 -14.72 -4.47
CA VAL A 227 -13.80 -15.71 -3.44
C VAL A 227 -12.49 -16.18 -2.82
N GLY A 228 -12.28 -15.85 -1.54
CA GLY A 228 -11.08 -16.21 -0.80
C GLY A 228 -10.84 -15.29 0.39
N SER A 229 -9.79 -15.58 1.14
CA SER A 229 -9.36 -14.78 2.29
C SER A 229 -8.28 -13.76 1.93
N VAL A 230 -7.84 -12.97 2.92
CA VAL A 230 -6.67 -12.09 2.79
C VAL A 230 -5.41 -12.90 2.51
N GLU A 231 -5.29 -14.08 3.10
CA GLU A 231 -4.18 -15.03 2.89
C GLU A 231 -4.17 -15.58 1.45
N ASP A 232 -5.34 -15.85 0.85
CA ASP A 232 -5.41 -16.28 -0.56
C ASP A 232 -4.94 -15.16 -1.51
N MET A 233 -5.28 -13.91 -1.20
CA MET A 233 -4.79 -12.74 -1.94
C MET A 233 -3.28 -12.56 -1.74
N GLN A 234 -2.79 -12.75 -0.51
CA GLN A 234 -1.36 -12.72 -0.19
C GLN A 234 -0.60 -13.78 -0.98
N ALA A 235 -1.10 -15.01 -1.02
CA ALA A 235 -0.52 -16.10 -1.80
C ALA A 235 -0.52 -15.80 -3.30
N ALA A 236 -1.58 -15.15 -3.82
CA ALA A 236 -1.65 -14.72 -5.22
C ALA A 236 -0.57 -13.69 -5.60
N LEU A 237 -0.35 -12.71 -4.71
CA LEU A 237 0.67 -11.68 -4.89
C LEU A 237 2.08 -12.31 -4.82
N LEU A 238 2.33 -13.17 -3.84
CA LEU A 238 3.60 -13.90 -3.71
C LEU A 238 3.87 -14.78 -4.94
N ALA A 239 2.88 -15.55 -5.40
CA ALA A 239 3.02 -16.37 -6.59
C ALA A 239 3.40 -15.54 -7.82
N THR A 240 2.74 -14.39 -7.99
CA THR A 240 3.03 -13.46 -9.11
C THR A 240 4.44 -12.90 -9.05
N LEU A 241 4.86 -12.37 -7.90
CA LEU A 241 6.21 -11.80 -7.73
C LEU A 241 7.30 -12.88 -7.85
N GLY A 242 7.04 -14.09 -7.34
CA GLY A 242 7.96 -15.23 -7.37
C GLY A 242 8.29 -15.73 -8.78
N THR A 243 7.53 -15.32 -9.80
CA THR A 243 7.86 -15.62 -11.20
C THR A 243 9.04 -14.80 -11.74
N ALA A 244 9.42 -13.71 -11.07
CA ALA A 244 10.43 -12.77 -11.54
C ALA A 244 11.60 -12.53 -10.55
N THR A 245 11.47 -12.94 -9.28
CA THR A 245 12.52 -12.78 -8.27
C THR A 245 12.44 -13.90 -7.22
N GLY A 246 13.58 -14.22 -6.58
CA GLY A 246 13.59 -15.16 -5.47
C GLY A 246 12.82 -14.60 -4.27
N LEU A 247 11.98 -15.43 -3.64
CA LEU A 247 11.27 -15.05 -2.42
C LEU A 247 11.80 -15.88 -1.25
N ARG A 248 12.36 -15.21 -0.25
CA ARG A 248 12.93 -15.86 0.92
C ARG A 248 12.23 -15.38 2.19
N PRO A 249 11.57 -16.26 2.96
CA PRO A 249 11.02 -15.88 4.26
C PRO A 249 12.08 -15.29 5.19
N ALA A 250 11.75 -14.20 5.88
CA ALA A 250 12.64 -13.54 6.84
C ALA A 250 11.81 -12.83 7.92
N ALA A 251 12.34 -12.81 9.15
CA ALA A 251 11.81 -11.96 10.21
C ALA A 251 12.20 -10.50 9.94
N LEU A 252 11.33 -9.55 10.30
CA LEU A 252 11.64 -8.12 10.18
C LEU A 252 12.93 -7.79 10.96
N PRO A 253 13.78 -6.89 10.43
CA PRO A 253 14.93 -6.42 11.18
C PRO A 253 14.46 -5.72 12.47
N PRO A 254 15.18 -5.86 13.59
CA PRO A 254 14.82 -5.22 14.84
C PRO A 254 14.77 -3.70 14.66
N ALA A 255 13.82 -3.05 15.35
CA ALA A 255 13.58 -1.61 15.23
C ALA A 255 14.78 -0.74 15.64
N ASP A 256 15.69 -1.31 16.45
CA ASP A 256 16.86 -0.64 17.01
C ASP A 256 18.15 -0.83 16.20
N ASP A 257 18.13 -1.48 15.04
CA ASP A 257 19.33 -1.61 14.20
C ASP A 257 19.57 -0.27 13.51
N PRO A 258 20.44 0.62 14.04
CA PRO A 258 20.55 1.96 13.51
C PRO A 258 21.31 1.83 12.18
N PRO A 259 20.85 2.46 11.09
CA PRO A 259 21.78 2.74 9.99
C PRO A 259 22.95 3.56 10.57
N PRO A 260 24.18 3.42 10.02
CA PRO A 260 25.31 4.24 10.48
C PRO A 260 24.93 5.73 10.47
N ASP A 261 25.16 6.37 11.61
CA ASP A 261 24.64 7.66 12.04
C ASP A 261 24.57 8.72 10.92
N ARG A 262 23.37 9.26 10.70
CA ARG A 262 23.14 10.50 9.95
C ARG A 262 22.11 11.37 10.66
N GLY A 263 22.44 11.83 11.87
CA GLY A 263 22.08 13.13 12.46
C GLY A 263 20.77 13.82 12.03
N GLY A 264 19.61 13.18 12.24
CA GLY A 264 18.31 13.76 11.99
C GLY A 264 17.44 13.84 13.25
N THR A 265 16.86 15.01 13.54
CA THR A 265 15.92 15.21 14.66
C THR A 265 14.56 14.56 14.39
N ARG A 266 13.98 13.90 15.40
CA ARG A 266 12.64 13.29 15.34
C ARG A 266 11.58 14.39 15.33
N PRO A 267 10.65 14.43 14.35
CA PRO A 267 9.59 15.45 14.32
C PRO A 267 8.59 15.25 15.49
N PRO A 268 7.92 16.33 15.93
CA PRO A 268 6.93 16.27 17.00
C PRO A 268 5.74 15.36 16.61
N ASP A 269 5.20 14.66 17.61
CA ASP A 269 4.02 13.80 17.46
C ASP A 269 2.75 14.65 17.28
N PRO A 270 2.10 14.62 16.09
CA PRO A 270 0.92 15.43 15.83
C PRO A 270 -0.35 14.92 16.53
N PHE A 271 -0.33 13.72 17.13
CA PHE A 271 -1.45 13.19 17.92
C PHE A 271 -1.33 13.51 19.41
N ARG A 272 -0.23 14.16 19.83
CA ARG A 272 -0.10 14.62 21.20
C ARG A 272 -0.96 15.88 21.39
N PRO A 273 -1.87 15.92 22.38
CA PRO A 273 -2.66 17.12 22.64
C PRO A 273 -1.71 18.30 22.91
N ARG A 274 -1.97 19.44 22.28
CA ARG A 274 -1.26 20.68 22.59
C ARG A 274 -1.72 21.13 23.97
N SER A 275 -0.79 21.14 24.92
CA SER A 275 -0.93 21.78 26.23
C SER A 275 -1.12 23.28 26.10
#